data_AF-A0AAD6M542-F1
#
_entry.id   AF-A0AAD6M542-F1
#
_cell.length_a   1.000
_cell.length_b   1.000
_cell.length_c   1.000
_cell.angle_alpha   90.00
_cell.angle_beta   90.00
_cell.angle_gamma   90.00
#
_symmetry.space_group_name_H-M   'P 1'
#
loop_
_entity.id
_entity.type
_entity.pdbx_description
1 polymer ?
#
loop_
_entity_poly.entity_id
_entity_poly.type
_entity_poly.pdbx_seq_one_letter_code
_entity_poly.pdbx_strand_id
1 'polypeptide(L)'
;MGSAGRHCHPNHHLHTPSQRPLRSLLPQRRDEEVEAKKREAEKERARRDRLYYLNRPNQNQQRREAAVFKNSVEIQPEWNMLDRIPFSTLTKLSFSVSEPEDIILCGGLEFYDKSFDRITPKAERRLERFKNRNFFKVTTTDDPVIRRLANEDKATVFATDNILATLMCATRSVYSWDIVVQRVGNKLFFDKRDGSQLDLLSVHKTSQEPLPEAKDDINSAYSLSVEAAYINQNFSQQVLFRDGNKVSFDEPNPFANEGEEVASVAYRYRRWKLDDDMYLVARCEVQSVVEVNKQRSFLTLNALNEFNPKYSGIDWRQKLETQRGAVLATELKNNANKLAKWTAQALLANADVMKLGYVSRVHPRDHFNHVILAVVGYEPRDFASQINLNTSNMWGIVKSIVDLFMKLNEGKYVLVKDPSKPQVRIYEIPADAFENDYVEEPLPEEEQAQPPEENAENTEANGVTNDVEDKEIGAQA
;
A
#
# COMPACT_ATOMS: atom_id res chain seq x y z
N MET A 1 -120.32 7.52 -32.66
CA MET A 1 -121.06 8.10 -33.81
C MET A 1 -120.18 9.14 -34.51
N GLY A 2 -120.00 9.00 -35.83
CA GLY A 2 -119.60 10.00 -36.85
C GLY A 2 -118.26 10.76 -36.69
N SER A 3 -117.23 10.55 -37.53
CA SER A 3 -117.04 10.98 -38.96
C SER A 3 -116.68 12.46 -39.11
N ALA A 4 -115.74 12.96 -39.93
CA ALA A 4 -114.63 12.47 -40.77
C ALA A 4 -113.94 13.72 -41.39
N GLY A 5 -112.66 13.64 -41.80
CA GLY A 5 -111.95 14.72 -42.52
C GLY A 5 -110.65 14.24 -43.21
N ARG A 6 -110.42 14.67 -44.45
CA ARG A 6 -109.56 14.06 -45.51
C ARG A 6 -108.08 14.51 -45.53
N HIS A 7 -107.27 13.72 -46.25
CA HIS A 7 -105.81 13.73 -46.43
C HIS A 7 -105.24 14.62 -47.57
N CYS A 8 -103.97 15.01 -47.42
CA CYS A 8 -103.01 15.39 -48.48
C CYS A 8 -101.59 14.87 -48.16
N HIS A 9 -100.78 14.57 -49.19
CA HIS A 9 -99.40 14.01 -49.15
C HIS A 9 -98.50 14.74 -50.21
N PRO A 10 -97.16 14.52 -50.27
CA PRO A 10 -96.16 15.60 -50.20
C PRO A 10 -95.28 15.81 -51.46
N ASN A 11 -94.46 16.87 -51.43
CA ASN A 11 -93.51 17.31 -52.49
C ASN A 11 -92.04 16.90 -52.22
N HIS A 12 -91.33 16.56 -53.31
CA HIS A 12 -89.87 16.33 -53.40
C HIS A 12 -89.11 17.62 -53.78
N HIS A 13 -87.91 17.82 -53.24
CA HIS A 13 -86.90 18.76 -53.76
C HIS A 13 -85.56 18.05 -54.01
N LEU A 14 -84.98 18.29 -55.19
CA LEU A 14 -83.67 17.83 -55.67
C LEU A 14 -82.67 19.00 -55.61
N HIS A 15 -81.45 18.76 -55.10
CA HIS A 15 -80.35 19.72 -55.08
C HIS A 15 -79.20 19.27 -56.01
N THR A 16 -78.59 20.24 -56.69
CA THR A 16 -77.53 20.13 -57.72
C THR A 16 -76.14 19.77 -57.15
N PRO A 17 -75.22 19.18 -57.94
CA PRO A 17 -73.89 18.81 -57.47
C PRO A 17 -72.85 19.94 -57.70
N SER A 18 -72.10 20.25 -56.63
CA SER A 18 -71.01 21.23 -56.57
C SER A 18 -69.65 20.61 -56.91
N GLN A 19 -68.83 21.33 -57.67
CA GLN A 19 -67.44 21.02 -58.01
C GLN A 19 -66.55 20.98 -56.76
N ARG A 20 -65.76 19.91 -56.57
CA ARG A 20 -64.72 19.82 -55.53
C ARG A 20 -63.40 20.40 -56.03
N PRO A 21 -62.78 21.39 -55.35
CA PRO A 21 -61.36 21.68 -55.49
C PRO A 21 -60.51 20.77 -54.58
N LEU A 22 -59.32 20.42 -55.07
CA LEU A 22 -58.27 19.73 -54.31
C LEU A 22 -57.94 20.46 -53.01
N ARG A 23 -58.03 19.74 -51.88
CA ARG A 23 -57.61 20.24 -50.56
C ARG A 23 -56.09 20.12 -50.46
N SER A 24 -55.40 21.25 -50.37
CA SER A 24 -53.98 21.33 -50.03
C SER A 24 -53.72 20.65 -48.68
N LEU A 25 -52.76 19.73 -48.64
CA LEU A 25 -52.27 19.13 -47.40
C LEU A 25 -51.47 20.19 -46.62
N LEU A 26 -51.86 20.40 -45.37
CA LEU A 26 -51.32 21.42 -44.46
C LEU A 26 -49.81 21.20 -44.18
N PRO A 27 -49.01 22.27 -43.98
CA PRO A 27 -47.55 22.22 -43.79
C PRO A 27 -47.06 21.36 -42.61
N GLN A 28 -47.90 21.18 -41.58
CA GLN A 28 -47.54 20.54 -40.31
C GLN A 28 -47.09 19.07 -40.43
N ARG A 29 -47.65 18.29 -41.37
CA ARG A 29 -47.21 16.88 -41.55
C ARG A 29 -45.82 16.78 -42.14
N ARG A 30 -45.40 17.76 -42.95
CA ARG A 30 -44.09 17.76 -43.60
C ARG A 30 -43.00 18.10 -42.59
N ASP A 31 -43.30 18.98 -41.64
CA ASP A 31 -42.39 19.37 -40.57
C ASP A 31 -42.19 18.21 -39.55
N GLU A 32 -43.25 17.50 -39.19
CA GLU A 32 -43.14 16.29 -38.34
C GLU A 32 -42.32 15.18 -39.01
N GLU A 33 -42.46 14.99 -40.32
CA GLU A 33 -41.72 13.98 -41.09
C GLU A 33 -40.22 14.34 -41.22
N VAL A 34 -39.90 15.63 -41.34
CA VAL A 34 -38.52 16.14 -41.31
C VAL A 34 -37.91 15.99 -39.93
N GLU A 35 -38.66 16.26 -38.86
CA GLU A 35 -38.18 16.10 -37.49
C GLU A 35 -37.97 14.62 -37.13
N ALA A 36 -38.85 13.73 -37.60
CA ALA A 36 -38.71 12.28 -37.47
C ALA A 36 -37.45 11.77 -38.17
N LYS A 37 -37.20 12.21 -39.42
CA LYS A 37 -35.96 11.87 -40.16
C LYS A 37 -34.71 12.40 -39.45
N LYS A 38 -34.78 13.58 -38.84
CA LYS A 38 -33.65 14.14 -38.09
C LYS A 38 -33.33 13.32 -36.83
N ARG A 39 -34.35 12.89 -36.08
CA ARG A 39 -34.19 12.00 -34.92
C ARG A 39 -33.69 10.61 -35.31
N GLU A 40 -34.09 10.10 -36.47
CA GLU A 40 -33.62 8.82 -36.99
C GLU A 40 -32.14 8.90 -37.42
N ALA A 41 -31.75 9.96 -38.13
CA ALA A 41 -30.36 10.23 -38.49
C ALA A 41 -29.45 10.43 -37.26
N GLU A 42 -29.97 11.06 -36.19
CA GLU A 42 -29.25 11.23 -34.93
C GLU A 42 -29.08 9.90 -34.18
N LYS A 43 -30.11 9.04 -34.17
CA LYS A 43 -30.02 7.67 -33.64
C LYS A 43 -29.03 6.80 -34.44
N GLU A 44 -29.01 6.96 -35.76
CA GLU A 44 -28.09 6.23 -36.63
C GLU A 44 -26.64 6.71 -36.44
N ARG A 45 -26.43 8.03 -36.29
CA ARG A 45 -25.13 8.61 -35.93
C ARG A 45 -24.66 8.13 -34.56
N ALA A 46 -25.54 8.11 -33.55
CA ALA A 46 -25.23 7.58 -32.22
C ALA A 46 -24.91 6.07 -32.22
N ARG A 47 -25.57 5.28 -33.10
CA ARG A 47 -25.23 3.86 -33.32
C ARG A 47 -23.87 3.71 -33.99
N ARG A 48 -23.57 4.53 -35.00
CA ARG A 48 -22.30 4.52 -35.72
C ARG A 48 -21.14 4.94 -34.80
N ASP A 49 -21.35 5.94 -33.94
CA ASP A 49 -20.40 6.36 -32.92
C ASP A 49 -20.17 5.26 -31.88
N ARG A 50 -21.22 4.58 -31.38
CA ARG A 50 -21.05 3.42 -30.50
C ARG A 50 -20.24 2.31 -31.17
N LEU A 51 -20.53 1.97 -32.43
CA LEU A 51 -19.75 0.96 -33.15
C LEU A 51 -18.30 1.39 -33.36
N TYR A 52 -18.05 2.68 -33.59
CA TYR A 52 -16.70 3.24 -33.71
C TYR A 52 -15.93 3.18 -32.38
N TYR A 53 -16.58 3.43 -31.25
CA TYR A 53 -15.99 3.26 -29.91
C TYR A 53 -15.79 1.79 -29.53
N LEU A 54 -16.67 0.87 -29.96
CA LEU A 54 -16.52 -0.58 -29.72
C LEU A 54 -15.45 -1.24 -30.60
N ASN A 55 -15.25 -0.77 -31.83
CA ASN A 55 -14.28 -1.34 -32.79
C ASN A 55 -12.94 -0.61 -32.83
N ARG A 56 -12.70 0.36 -31.93
CA ARG A 56 -11.36 0.93 -31.77
C ARG A 56 -10.48 -0.19 -31.19
N PRO A 57 -9.40 -0.63 -31.88
CA PRO A 57 -8.45 -1.53 -31.26
C PRO A 57 -7.95 -0.86 -29.99
N ASN A 58 -8.06 -1.60 -28.88
CA ASN A 58 -7.87 -1.09 -27.54
C ASN A 58 -6.37 -0.84 -27.29
N GLN A 59 -5.78 0.17 -27.93
CA GLN A 59 -4.40 0.62 -27.68
C GLN A 59 -4.22 1.08 -26.22
N ASN A 60 -5.32 1.44 -25.55
CA ASN A 60 -5.30 1.73 -24.12
C ASN A 60 -5.24 0.48 -23.24
N GLN A 61 -5.46 -0.73 -23.77
CA GLN A 61 -5.26 -1.96 -23.01
C GLN A 61 -3.78 -2.33 -22.93
N GLN A 62 -2.99 -2.04 -23.98
CA GLN A 62 -1.52 -2.16 -23.95
C GLN A 62 -0.83 -1.03 -23.15
N ARG A 63 -1.52 0.08 -22.86
CA ARG A 63 -1.03 1.16 -21.98
C ARG A 63 -1.52 1.06 -20.53
N ARG A 64 -2.24 -0.01 -20.16
CA ARG A 64 -2.72 -0.25 -18.78
C ARG A 64 -1.64 -0.85 -17.86
N GLU A 65 -0.42 -1.08 -18.37
CA GLU A 65 0.36 -2.26 -17.97
C GLU A 65 1.82 -2.00 -17.51
N ALA A 66 2.43 -0.83 -17.60
CA ALA A 66 3.89 -0.78 -17.42
C ALA A 66 4.37 -1.06 -15.98
N ALA A 67 3.72 -0.50 -14.96
CA ALA A 67 4.12 -0.69 -13.56
C ALA A 67 3.60 -1.99 -12.93
N VAL A 68 2.38 -2.42 -13.28
CA VAL A 68 1.77 -3.67 -12.78
C VAL A 68 2.51 -4.89 -13.31
N PHE A 69 3.08 -4.79 -14.52
CA PHE A 69 3.68 -5.93 -15.22
C PHE A 69 5.20 -6.03 -15.05
N LYS A 70 5.83 -5.12 -14.29
CA LYS A 70 7.26 -5.17 -14.02
C LYS A 70 7.54 -6.24 -12.95
N ASN A 71 8.49 -7.12 -13.24
CA ASN A 71 9.00 -8.05 -12.23
C ASN A 71 9.66 -7.25 -11.10
N SER A 72 9.51 -7.73 -9.87
CA SER A 72 10.21 -7.14 -8.72
C SER A 72 11.71 -7.42 -8.74
N VAL A 73 12.13 -8.45 -9.46
CA VAL A 73 13.51 -8.86 -9.68
C VAL A 73 13.70 -9.32 -11.13
N GLU A 74 14.87 -9.04 -11.70
CA GLU A 74 15.22 -9.53 -13.04
C GLU A 74 15.53 -11.02 -12.98
N ILE A 75 14.77 -11.82 -13.74
CA ILE A 75 14.97 -13.27 -13.80
C ILE A 75 16.13 -13.54 -14.73
N GLN A 76 17.24 -14.05 -14.17
CA GLN A 76 18.43 -14.34 -14.96
C GLN A 76 18.33 -15.68 -15.70
N PRO A 77 19.00 -15.86 -16.84
CA PRO A 77 18.95 -17.09 -17.64
C PRO A 77 19.42 -18.35 -16.91
N GLU A 78 20.35 -18.21 -15.96
CA GLU A 78 20.92 -19.28 -15.16
C GLU A 78 20.02 -19.74 -14.01
N TRP A 79 18.94 -19.02 -13.72
CA TRP A 79 18.00 -19.40 -12.65
C TRP A 79 17.16 -20.60 -13.07
N ASN A 80 17.19 -21.65 -12.25
CA ASN A 80 16.43 -22.86 -12.49
C ASN A 80 15.03 -22.76 -11.87
N MET A 81 13.99 -22.77 -12.69
CA MET A 81 12.61 -22.70 -12.21
C MET A 81 12.13 -24.08 -11.74
N LEU A 82 11.85 -24.20 -10.45
CA LEU A 82 11.46 -25.46 -9.82
C LEU A 82 9.95 -25.70 -9.84
N ASP A 83 9.17 -24.67 -9.52
CA ASP A 83 7.71 -24.83 -9.38
C ASP A 83 6.95 -23.53 -9.70
N ARG A 84 5.65 -23.69 -9.99
CA ARG A 84 4.68 -22.62 -10.22
C ARG A 84 3.40 -22.94 -9.47
N ILE A 85 3.03 -22.08 -8.54
CA ILE A 85 1.86 -22.29 -7.69
C ILE A 85 0.80 -21.24 -8.04
N PRO A 86 -0.30 -21.64 -8.71
CA PRO A 86 -1.41 -20.74 -8.98
C PRO A 86 -2.11 -20.29 -7.68
N PHE A 87 -2.62 -19.06 -7.67
CA PHE A 87 -3.39 -18.54 -6.52
C PHE A 87 -4.65 -19.36 -6.25
N SER A 88 -5.23 -20.01 -7.26
CA SER A 88 -6.38 -20.92 -7.11
C SER A 88 -6.08 -22.13 -6.21
N THR A 89 -4.82 -22.54 -6.11
CA THR A 89 -4.35 -23.54 -5.16
C THR A 89 -4.24 -22.93 -3.76
N LEU A 90 -3.57 -21.77 -3.64
CA LEU A 90 -3.34 -21.10 -2.36
C LEU A 90 -4.63 -20.73 -1.62
N THR A 91 -5.67 -20.28 -2.34
CA THR A 91 -6.96 -19.91 -1.75
C THR A 91 -7.71 -21.09 -1.10
N LYS A 92 -7.37 -22.34 -1.46
CA LYS A 92 -8.01 -23.54 -0.92
C LYS A 92 -7.30 -24.12 0.30
N LEU A 93 -6.09 -23.64 0.60
CA LEU A 93 -5.31 -24.12 1.71
C LEU A 93 -5.96 -23.72 3.04
N SER A 94 -5.77 -24.56 4.05
CA SER A 94 -6.24 -24.30 5.40
C SER A 94 -5.35 -25.04 6.38
N PHE A 95 -4.88 -24.35 7.41
CA PHE A 95 -4.14 -24.91 8.52
C PHE A 95 -4.45 -24.13 9.78
N SER A 96 -4.76 -24.82 10.87
CA SER A 96 -4.94 -24.17 12.17
C SER A 96 -3.66 -24.30 12.96
N VAL A 97 -3.03 -23.17 13.26
CA VAL A 97 -1.84 -23.12 14.10
C VAL A 97 -2.24 -23.07 15.58
N SER A 98 -1.37 -23.58 16.45
CA SER A 98 -1.49 -23.41 17.90
C SER A 98 -1.22 -21.95 18.32
N GLU A 99 -1.66 -21.58 19.52
CA GLU A 99 -1.32 -20.29 20.11
C GLU A 99 0.21 -20.17 20.25
N PRO A 100 0.80 -19.04 19.80
CA PRO A 100 2.24 -18.86 19.87
C PRO A 100 2.78 -18.67 21.28
N GLU A 101 4.07 -18.96 21.41
CA GLU A 101 4.87 -18.64 22.58
C GLU A 101 5.70 -17.38 22.32
N ASP A 102 5.64 -16.40 23.23
CA ASP A 102 6.50 -15.23 23.20
C ASP A 102 7.86 -15.62 23.82
N ILE A 103 8.93 -15.60 23.02
CA ILE A 103 10.27 -16.00 23.49
C ILE A 103 11.01 -14.79 24.06
N ILE A 104 11.06 -13.69 23.30
CA ILE A 104 11.84 -12.50 23.64
C ILE A 104 11.03 -11.26 23.24
N LEU A 105 11.06 -10.25 24.11
CA LEU A 105 10.50 -8.94 23.84
C LEU A 105 11.56 -7.85 24.04
N CYS A 106 11.87 -7.14 22.96
CA CYS A 106 12.93 -6.14 22.91
C CYS A 106 12.37 -4.74 22.62
N GLY A 107 13.10 -3.70 22.99
CA GLY A 107 12.83 -2.31 22.61
C GLY A 107 12.01 -1.54 23.64
N GLY A 108 11.20 -0.59 23.18
CA GLY A 108 10.38 0.24 24.06
C GLY A 108 9.25 0.97 23.35
N LEU A 109 8.19 1.25 24.08
CA LEU A 109 6.95 1.86 23.56
C LEU A 109 6.63 3.15 24.28
N GLU A 110 6.41 4.20 23.52
CA GLU A 110 5.76 5.41 23.98
C GLU A 110 4.23 5.20 24.03
N PHE A 111 3.55 5.94 24.91
CA PHE A 111 2.12 5.80 25.12
C PHE A 111 1.31 6.49 24.02
N TYR A 112 0.21 5.89 23.61
CA TYR A 112 -0.69 6.48 22.61
C TYR A 112 -1.47 7.67 23.19
N ASP A 113 -1.47 8.81 22.49
CA ASP A 113 -2.27 9.98 22.84
C ASP A 113 -3.72 9.85 22.32
N LYS A 114 -4.63 9.52 23.26
CA LYS A 114 -6.07 9.42 22.98
C LYS A 114 -6.71 10.72 22.51
N SER A 115 -6.04 11.87 22.60
CA SER A 115 -6.53 13.11 22.01
C SER A 115 -6.68 13.02 20.49
N PHE A 116 -5.89 12.16 19.83
CA PHE A 116 -5.98 11.92 18.38
C PHE A 116 -7.26 11.18 17.97
N ASP A 117 -7.90 10.42 18.87
CA ASP A 117 -9.19 9.76 18.61
C ASP A 117 -10.33 10.76 18.42
N ARG A 118 -10.14 12.03 18.83
CA ARG A 118 -11.13 13.12 18.72
C ARG A 118 -10.96 13.98 17.47
N ILE A 119 -9.96 13.70 16.63
CA ILE A 119 -9.73 14.46 15.40
C ILE A 119 -10.89 14.22 14.44
N THR A 120 -11.38 15.30 13.84
CA THR A 120 -12.38 15.25 12.77
C THR A 120 -11.93 16.09 11.59
N PRO A 121 -12.50 15.92 10.39
CA PRO A 121 -12.19 16.75 9.23
C PRO A 121 -12.36 18.26 9.45
N LYS A 122 -13.23 18.69 10.38
CA LYS A 122 -13.41 20.11 10.72
C LYS A 122 -12.37 20.64 11.70
N ALA A 123 -11.74 19.75 12.46
CA ALA A 123 -10.69 20.04 13.42
C ALA A 123 -9.46 19.16 13.10
N GLU A 124 -9.03 19.23 11.84
CA GLU A 124 -7.89 18.46 11.34
C GLU A 124 -6.59 18.90 12.01
N ARG A 125 -5.63 17.99 12.13
CA ARG A 125 -4.28 18.29 12.63
C ARG A 125 -3.25 18.16 11.52
N ARG A 126 -2.30 19.08 11.43
CA ARG A 126 -1.20 18.97 10.47
C ARG A 126 -0.31 17.77 10.82
N LEU A 127 0.07 16.99 9.80
CA LEU A 127 1.05 15.94 9.98
C LEU A 127 2.44 16.56 10.19
N GLU A 128 3.08 16.21 11.30
CA GLU A 128 4.43 16.64 11.65
C GLU A 128 5.49 15.79 10.93
N ARG A 129 6.72 16.31 10.87
CA ARG A 129 7.86 15.62 10.24
C ARG A 129 8.85 15.18 11.30
N PHE A 130 9.21 13.91 11.30
CA PHE A 130 10.17 13.31 12.25
C PHE A 130 11.42 12.91 11.49
N LYS A 131 12.47 13.74 11.57
CA LYS A 131 13.77 13.46 10.92
C LYS A 131 14.74 12.71 11.83
N ASN A 132 14.57 12.83 13.14
CA ASN A 132 15.53 12.34 14.14
C ASN A 132 15.12 10.99 14.75
N ARG A 133 14.14 10.28 14.16
CA ARG A 133 13.68 8.99 14.66
C ARG A 133 14.07 7.91 13.68
N ASN A 134 14.92 7.00 14.12
CA ASN A 134 15.44 5.94 13.26
C ASN A 134 14.47 4.76 13.21
N PHE A 135 14.18 4.31 11.98
CA PHE A 135 13.30 3.19 11.67
C PHE A 135 14.13 2.08 11.03
N PHE A 136 14.28 0.96 11.73
CA PHE A 136 15.09 -0.16 11.27
C PHE A 136 14.26 -1.10 10.40
N LYS A 137 14.73 -1.36 9.16
CA LYS A 137 14.13 -2.33 8.22
C LYS A 137 15.02 -3.57 8.06
N VAL A 138 15.60 -4.02 9.16
CA VAL A 138 16.56 -5.14 9.22
C VAL A 138 15.87 -6.44 8.81
N THR A 139 16.50 -7.18 7.91
CA THR A 139 15.98 -8.46 7.40
C THR A 139 16.21 -9.62 8.38
N THR A 140 15.78 -10.82 8.02
CA THR A 140 15.79 -12.00 8.89
C THR A 140 17.21 -12.45 9.25
N THR A 141 18.10 -12.58 8.27
CA THR A 141 19.46 -13.09 8.49
C THR A 141 20.38 -12.06 9.17
N ASP A 142 20.13 -10.77 8.98
CA ASP A 142 20.89 -9.70 9.66
C ASP A 142 20.46 -9.48 11.12
N ASP A 143 19.28 -9.99 11.50
CA ASP A 143 18.77 -9.84 12.86
C ASP A 143 19.63 -10.65 13.87
N PRO A 144 20.28 -10.00 14.84
CA PRO A 144 21.16 -10.68 15.80
C PRO A 144 20.40 -11.60 16.75
N VAL A 145 19.14 -11.28 17.06
CA VAL A 145 18.29 -12.10 17.93
C VAL A 145 17.82 -13.35 17.18
N ILE A 146 17.43 -13.24 15.92
CA ILE A 146 17.10 -14.41 15.08
C ILE A 146 18.32 -15.32 14.93
N ARG A 147 19.51 -14.76 14.67
CA ARG A 147 20.77 -15.53 14.62
C ARG A 147 21.04 -16.28 15.92
N ARG A 148 20.85 -15.63 17.08
CA ARG A 148 20.95 -16.27 18.41
C ARG A 148 19.95 -17.42 18.54
N LEU A 149 18.67 -17.19 18.24
CA LEU A 149 17.61 -18.21 18.34
C LEU A 149 17.82 -19.38 17.38
N ALA A 150 18.38 -19.11 16.19
CA ALA A 150 18.78 -20.13 15.24
C ALA A 150 19.96 -20.96 15.77
N ASN A 151 20.99 -20.34 16.36
CA ASN A 151 22.12 -21.06 16.94
C ASN A 151 21.73 -21.92 18.15
N GLU A 152 20.69 -21.52 18.90
CA GLU A 152 20.12 -22.27 20.02
C GLU A 152 19.09 -23.35 19.60
N ASP A 153 18.92 -23.58 18.30
CA ASP A 153 17.97 -24.57 17.73
C ASP A 153 16.52 -24.40 18.25
N LYS A 154 16.09 -23.15 18.47
CA LYS A 154 14.74 -22.85 18.97
C LYS A 154 13.63 -23.11 17.95
N ALA A 155 14.00 -23.13 16.66
CA ALA A 155 13.11 -23.34 15.53
C ALA A 155 13.88 -23.81 14.28
N THR A 156 13.12 -24.25 13.27
CA THR A 156 13.63 -24.65 11.95
C THR A 156 13.28 -23.64 10.87
N VAL A 157 12.35 -22.71 11.13
CA VAL A 157 11.95 -21.68 10.16
C VAL A 157 12.05 -20.30 10.81
N PHE A 158 12.66 -19.35 10.12
CA PHE A 158 12.87 -17.98 10.60
C PHE A 158 12.39 -16.95 9.57
N ALA A 159 11.70 -15.92 10.03
CA ALA A 159 11.18 -14.83 9.20
C ALA A 159 10.95 -13.54 10.00
N THR A 160 10.54 -12.47 9.31
CA THR A 160 9.92 -11.27 9.90
C THR A 160 8.42 -11.25 9.61
N ASP A 161 7.66 -10.49 10.39
CA ASP A 161 6.22 -10.32 10.19
C ASP A 161 5.86 -9.72 8.83
N ASN A 162 6.65 -8.80 8.28
CA ASN A 162 6.42 -8.23 6.94
C ASN A 162 6.52 -9.30 5.84
N ILE A 163 7.51 -10.19 5.95
CA ILE A 163 7.70 -11.31 5.04
C ILE A 163 6.54 -12.31 5.18
N LEU A 164 6.19 -12.69 6.41
CA LEU A 164 5.06 -13.60 6.66
C LEU A 164 3.73 -13.02 6.22
N ALA A 165 3.46 -11.74 6.50
CA ALA A 165 2.25 -11.07 6.07
C ALA A 165 2.15 -11.03 4.54
N THR A 166 3.28 -10.89 3.85
CA THR A 166 3.34 -10.97 2.38
C THR A 166 2.95 -12.36 1.88
N LEU A 167 3.46 -13.43 2.49
CA LEU A 167 3.08 -14.81 2.17
C LEU A 167 1.59 -15.08 2.48
N MET A 168 1.15 -14.76 3.69
CA MET A 168 -0.23 -14.94 4.16
C MET A 168 -1.25 -14.21 3.28
N CYS A 169 -0.88 -13.06 2.73
CA CYS A 169 -1.76 -12.23 1.89
C CYS A 169 -1.41 -12.32 0.40
N ALA A 170 -0.64 -13.32 -0.02
CA ALA A 170 -0.13 -13.46 -1.39
C ALA A 170 -1.24 -13.38 -2.45
N THR A 171 -2.39 -14.03 -2.21
CA THR A 171 -3.53 -14.11 -3.13
C THR A 171 -4.21 -12.77 -3.41
N ARG A 172 -3.96 -11.74 -2.61
CA ARG A 172 -4.45 -10.37 -2.82
C ARG A 172 -3.46 -9.49 -3.59
N SER A 173 -2.27 -9.99 -3.92
CA SER A 173 -1.19 -9.21 -4.52
C SER A 173 -1.39 -9.01 -6.03
N VAL A 174 -1.35 -7.75 -6.47
CA VAL A 174 -1.34 -7.34 -7.88
C VAL A 174 0.07 -7.03 -8.39
N TYR A 175 0.84 -6.19 -7.70
CA TYR A 175 2.26 -5.98 -8.00
C TYR A 175 3.12 -7.18 -7.64
N SER A 176 4.13 -7.43 -8.47
CA SER A 176 5.19 -8.41 -8.23
C SER A 176 5.93 -8.10 -6.92
N TRP A 177 6.42 -9.15 -6.28
CA TRP A 177 7.28 -9.10 -5.12
C TRP A 177 8.12 -10.37 -5.11
N ASP A 178 9.26 -10.32 -4.45
CA ASP A 178 10.17 -11.44 -4.28
C ASP A 178 10.59 -11.60 -2.82
N ILE A 179 10.78 -12.86 -2.41
CA ILE A 179 11.30 -13.26 -1.11
C ILE A 179 12.44 -14.23 -1.37
N VAL A 180 13.60 -13.95 -0.80
CA VAL A 180 14.76 -14.85 -0.84
C VAL A 180 14.55 -15.92 0.22
N VAL A 181 14.81 -17.18 -0.12
CA VAL A 181 14.71 -18.30 0.83
C VAL A 181 16.03 -19.02 0.84
N GLN A 182 16.67 -19.10 2.00
CA GLN A 182 17.92 -19.84 2.16
C GLN A 182 17.68 -21.07 3.02
N ARG A 183 18.06 -22.23 2.48
CA ARG A 183 18.07 -23.49 3.23
C ARG A 183 19.50 -23.86 3.60
N VAL A 184 19.76 -23.95 4.91
CA VAL A 184 21.06 -24.37 5.47
C VAL A 184 20.79 -25.50 6.46
N GLY A 185 21.26 -26.71 6.17
CA GLY A 185 20.88 -27.89 6.91
C GLY A 185 19.35 -28.10 6.94
N ASN A 186 18.81 -28.19 8.16
CA ASN A 186 17.37 -28.31 8.42
C ASN A 186 16.70 -26.96 8.76
N LYS A 187 17.37 -25.84 8.49
CA LYS A 187 16.85 -24.49 8.78
C LYS A 187 16.50 -23.74 7.50
N LEU A 188 15.37 -23.05 7.53
CA LEU A 188 14.90 -22.15 6.49
C LEU A 188 14.90 -20.71 7.00
N PHE A 189 15.49 -19.82 6.22
CA PHE A 189 15.46 -18.38 6.44
C PHE A 189 14.71 -17.73 5.29
N PHE A 190 13.57 -17.11 5.60
CA PHE A 190 12.85 -16.27 4.64
C PHE A 190 13.32 -14.84 4.80
N ASP A 191 13.86 -14.28 3.74
CA ASP A 191 14.62 -13.04 3.73
C ASP A 191 14.10 -12.08 2.63
N LYS A 192 14.39 -10.78 2.77
CA LYS A 192 14.11 -9.76 1.76
C LYS A 192 15.41 -9.11 1.32
N ARG A 193 15.52 -8.78 0.04
CA ARG A 193 16.65 -7.99 -0.47
C ARG A 193 16.63 -6.58 0.09
N ASP A 194 17.80 -5.95 0.15
CA ASP A 194 17.90 -4.52 0.37
C ASP A 194 17.25 -3.74 -0.77
N GLY A 195 16.59 -2.64 -0.42
CA GLY A 195 15.78 -1.87 -1.38
C GLY A 195 14.57 -2.61 -1.95
N SER A 196 14.20 -3.78 -1.37
CA SER A 196 13.02 -4.53 -1.82
C SER A 196 11.75 -3.69 -1.75
N GLN A 197 10.85 -3.89 -2.72
CA GLN A 197 9.52 -3.27 -2.73
C GLN A 197 8.66 -3.66 -1.52
N LEU A 198 9.06 -4.69 -0.76
CA LEU A 198 8.41 -5.07 0.49
C LEU A 198 8.50 -4.00 1.58
N ASP A 199 9.49 -3.10 1.49
CA ASP A 199 9.68 -1.98 2.42
C ASP A 199 8.87 -0.74 2.07
N LEU A 200 8.21 -0.76 0.90
CA LEU A 200 7.38 0.31 0.39
C LEU A 200 5.89 -0.01 0.61
N LEU A 201 5.09 1.04 0.78
CA LEU A 201 3.65 0.92 0.98
C LEU A 201 2.91 1.24 -0.32
N SER A 202 2.41 0.20 -1.00
CA SER A 202 1.66 0.41 -2.24
C SER A 202 0.41 1.27 -2.04
N VAL A 203 0.11 2.13 -3.01
CA VAL A 203 -1.07 3.00 -3.03
C VAL A 203 -1.94 2.66 -4.24
N HIS A 204 -3.24 2.49 -4.04
CA HIS A 204 -4.21 2.18 -5.10
C HIS A 204 -3.89 0.91 -5.92
N LYS A 205 -3.16 -0.03 -5.31
CA LYS A 205 -2.68 -1.29 -5.93
C LYS A 205 -3.80 -2.15 -6.53
N THR A 206 -4.99 -2.13 -5.92
CA THR A 206 -6.15 -2.93 -6.35
C THR A 206 -7.27 -2.07 -6.93
N SER A 207 -7.00 -0.79 -7.18
CA SER A 207 -7.93 0.12 -7.84
C SER A 207 -8.17 -0.27 -9.31
N GLN A 208 -9.34 0.08 -9.83
CA GLN A 208 -9.63 0.02 -11.26
C GLN A 208 -9.08 1.23 -12.03
N GLU A 209 -8.81 2.33 -11.32
CA GLU A 209 -8.24 3.54 -11.91
C GLU A 209 -6.71 3.43 -11.96
N PRO A 210 -6.09 3.51 -13.14
CA PRO A 210 -4.65 3.41 -13.27
C PRO A 210 -3.97 4.68 -12.75
N LEU A 211 -2.83 4.49 -12.10
CA LEU A 211 -1.95 5.59 -11.72
C LEU A 211 -1.11 6.06 -12.94
N PRO A 212 -0.67 7.33 -12.96
CA PRO A 212 0.32 7.79 -13.92
C PRO A 212 1.60 6.93 -13.95
N GLU A 213 2.16 6.73 -15.14
CA GLU A 213 3.38 5.91 -15.34
C GLU A 213 4.68 6.72 -15.36
N ALA A 214 4.60 8.05 -15.59
CA ALA A 214 5.78 8.90 -15.65
C ALA A 214 6.50 8.89 -14.30
N LYS A 215 7.80 8.55 -14.29
CA LYS A 215 8.60 8.42 -13.07
C LYS A 215 8.60 9.71 -12.24
N ASP A 216 8.68 10.85 -12.91
CA ASP A 216 8.75 12.17 -12.28
C ASP A 216 7.37 12.70 -11.84
N ASP A 217 6.29 11.97 -12.12
CA ASP A 217 4.97 12.32 -11.62
C ASP A 217 4.88 12.05 -10.11
N ILE A 218 4.44 13.05 -9.36
CA ILE A 218 4.20 12.95 -7.91
C ILE A 218 3.11 11.92 -7.55
N ASN A 219 2.33 11.48 -8.54
CA ASN A 219 1.28 10.47 -8.41
C ASN A 219 1.67 9.15 -9.08
N SER A 220 2.93 8.98 -9.51
CA SER A 220 3.42 7.68 -9.98
C SER A 220 3.34 6.65 -8.86
N ALA A 221 3.24 5.36 -9.21
CA ALA A 221 3.14 4.29 -8.21
C ALA A 221 4.34 4.28 -7.24
N TYR A 222 5.54 4.61 -7.72
CA TYR A 222 6.74 4.71 -6.90
C TYR A 222 6.68 5.92 -5.98
N SER A 223 6.46 7.13 -6.53
CA SER A 223 6.39 8.38 -5.77
C SER A 223 5.34 8.32 -4.65
N LEU A 224 4.15 7.76 -4.95
CA LEU A 224 3.10 7.55 -3.96
C LEU A 224 3.47 6.53 -2.89
N SER A 225 4.26 5.50 -3.23
CA SER A 225 4.69 4.50 -2.26
C SER A 225 5.73 5.05 -1.29
N VAL A 226 6.63 5.92 -1.78
CA VAL A 226 7.59 6.66 -0.95
C VAL A 226 6.86 7.63 -0.03
N GLU A 227 5.93 8.42 -0.58
CA GLU A 227 5.09 9.34 0.20
C GLU A 227 4.27 8.59 1.27
N ALA A 228 3.67 7.45 0.92
CA ALA A 228 2.89 6.66 1.87
C ALA A 228 3.76 6.11 3.01
N ALA A 229 4.98 5.63 2.72
CA ALA A 229 5.94 5.21 3.73
C ALA A 229 6.30 6.35 4.68
N TYR A 230 6.56 7.54 4.14
CA TYR A 230 6.85 8.74 4.91
C TYR A 230 5.67 9.16 5.81
N ILE A 231 4.45 9.17 5.26
CA ILE A 231 3.23 9.47 6.03
C ILE A 231 3.07 8.50 7.20
N ASN A 232 3.27 7.20 6.94
CA ASN A 232 3.09 6.15 7.93
C ASN A 232 4.11 6.27 9.08
N GLN A 233 5.39 6.51 8.75
CA GLN A 233 6.43 6.78 9.73
C GLN A 233 6.08 7.98 10.62
N ASN A 234 5.77 9.13 10.00
CA ASN A 234 5.45 10.33 10.77
C ASN A 234 4.21 10.17 11.64
N PHE A 235 3.14 9.59 11.08
CA PHE A 235 1.91 9.32 11.81
C PHE A 235 2.17 8.43 13.02
N SER A 236 2.94 7.35 12.86
CA SER A 236 3.23 6.40 13.93
C SER A 236 3.88 7.04 15.16
N GLN A 237 4.66 8.12 14.97
CA GLN A 237 5.33 8.84 16.05
C GLN A 237 4.54 10.06 16.54
N GLN A 238 3.77 10.71 15.66
CA GLN A 238 3.01 11.90 16.03
C GLN A 238 1.87 11.62 17.01
N VAL A 239 1.26 10.44 16.93
CA VAL A 239 0.11 10.06 17.77
C VAL A 239 0.52 9.58 19.17
N LEU A 240 1.78 9.78 19.56
CA LEU A 240 2.35 9.33 20.83
C LEU A 240 2.54 10.51 21.79
N PHE A 241 2.51 10.22 23.09
CA PHE A 241 3.01 11.14 24.10
C PHE A 241 4.53 11.19 24.03
N ARG A 242 5.06 12.36 23.67
CA ARG A 242 6.50 12.64 23.51
C ARG A 242 7.07 13.36 24.74
N ASP A 243 6.69 12.89 25.92
CA ASP A 243 7.09 13.46 27.22
C ASP A 243 8.28 12.72 27.86
N GLY A 244 8.82 11.71 27.17
CA GLY A 244 9.89 10.84 27.63
C GLY A 244 9.42 9.62 28.43
N ASN A 245 8.13 9.54 28.77
CA ASN A 245 7.57 8.37 29.45
C ASN A 245 7.38 7.23 28.45
N LYS A 246 8.12 6.14 28.65
CA LYS A 246 8.05 4.94 27.80
C LYS A 246 8.05 3.67 28.63
N VAL A 247 7.39 2.63 28.11
CA VAL A 247 7.53 1.26 28.58
C VAL A 247 8.77 0.66 27.92
N SER A 248 9.75 0.26 28.73
CA SER A 248 10.92 -0.50 28.23
C SER A 248 10.74 -1.98 28.56
N PHE A 249 11.33 -2.86 27.75
CA PHE A 249 11.28 -4.31 27.94
C PHE A 249 12.63 -4.86 28.38
N ASP A 250 12.68 -6.18 28.58
CA ASP A 250 13.83 -6.87 29.17
C ASP A 250 15.10 -6.68 28.36
N GLU A 251 15.00 -6.67 27.03
CA GLU A 251 16.11 -6.36 26.13
C GLU A 251 15.90 -4.99 25.44
N PRO A 252 16.96 -4.21 25.21
CA PRO A 252 16.89 -2.96 24.46
C PRO A 252 16.59 -3.22 22.97
N ASN A 253 16.45 -2.16 22.17
CA ASN A 253 16.32 -2.31 20.72
C ASN A 253 17.59 -3.01 20.17
N PRO A 254 17.49 -4.18 19.50
CA PRO A 254 18.65 -4.97 19.09
C PRO A 254 19.40 -4.40 17.88
N PHE A 255 18.87 -3.33 17.26
CA PHE A 255 19.43 -2.72 16.05
C PHE A 255 20.05 -1.35 16.28
N ALA A 256 19.77 -0.74 17.43
CA ALA A 256 20.17 0.63 17.73
C ALA A 256 21.51 0.66 18.46
N ASN A 257 22.34 1.64 18.10
CA ASN A 257 23.55 1.93 18.86
C ASN A 257 23.23 2.74 20.13
N GLU A 258 24.15 2.73 21.10
CA GLU A 258 24.00 3.56 22.29
C GLU A 258 23.89 5.05 21.92
N GLY A 259 22.90 5.73 22.49
CA GLY A 259 22.65 7.16 22.25
C GLY A 259 21.81 7.48 21.01
N GLU A 260 21.42 6.49 20.21
CA GLU A 260 20.60 6.69 19.02
C GLU A 260 19.12 6.94 19.38
N GLU A 261 18.52 8.00 18.82
CA GLU A 261 17.10 8.30 19.04
C GLU A 261 16.22 7.45 18.10
N VAL A 262 15.66 6.38 18.65
CA VAL A 262 14.87 5.41 17.89
C VAL A 262 13.38 5.73 17.87
N ALA A 263 12.70 5.31 16.80
CA ALA A 263 11.24 5.28 16.77
C ALA A 263 10.68 4.39 17.90
N SER A 264 9.49 4.74 18.41
CA SER A 264 8.74 3.88 19.34
C SER A 264 8.36 2.57 18.65
N VAL A 265 9.00 1.48 19.04
CA VAL A 265 8.74 0.13 18.54
C VAL A 265 9.25 -0.90 19.54
N ALA A 266 8.50 -1.99 19.67
CA ALA A 266 8.95 -3.18 20.37
C ALA A 266 8.88 -4.40 19.47
N TYR A 267 9.93 -5.20 19.53
CA TYR A 267 10.10 -6.41 18.74
C TYR A 267 9.75 -7.63 19.59
N ARG A 268 8.76 -8.39 19.15
CA ARG A 268 8.31 -9.64 19.76
C ARG A 268 8.79 -10.81 18.92
N TYR A 269 9.68 -11.63 19.46
CA TYR A 269 10.10 -12.87 18.84
C TYR A 269 9.18 -13.97 19.31
N ARG A 270 8.33 -14.45 18.40
CA ARG A 270 7.25 -15.38 18.72
C ARG A 270 7.45 -16.69 17.98
N ARG A 271 7.03 -17.79 18.61
CA ARG A 271 7.20 -19.15 18.09
C ARG A 271 5.86 -19.84 17.89
N TRP A 272 5.68 -20.41 16.71
CA TRP A 272 4.51 -21.22 16.35
C TRP A 272 4.93 -22.65 16.04
N LYS A 273 4.17 -23.62 16.55
CA LYS A 273 4.34 -25.04 16.17
C LYS A 273 3.60 -25.28 14.85
N LEU A 274 4.35 -25.65 13.80
CA LEU A 274 3.81 -25.97 12.47
C LEU A 274 3.62 -27.48 12.26
N ASP A 275 4.46 -28.29 12.87
CA ASP A 275 4.42 -29.75 12.84
C ASP A 275 5.08 -30.31 14.12
N ASP A 276 5.16 -31.62 14.29
CA ASP A 276 5.71 -32.22 15.52
C ASP A 276 7.15 -31.77 15.83
N ASP A 277 8.01 -31.76 14.81
CA ASP A 277 9.41 -31.33 14.92
C ASP A 277 9.70 -30.04 14.11
N MET A 278 8.66 -29.24 13.84
CA MET A 278 8.79 -28.03 13.01
C MET A 278 8.19 -26.82 13.71
N TYR A 279 9.07 -25.86 14.01
CA TYR A 279 8.70 -24.60 14.64
C TYR A 279 9.12 -23.44 13.74
N LEU A 280 8.25 -22.43 13.69
CA LEU A 280 8.51 -21.17 13.03
C LEU A 280 8.69 -20.08 14.08
N VAL A 281 9.78 -19.34 13.97
CA VAL A 281 10.04 -18.12 14.74
C VAL A 281 9.93 -16.91 13.82
N ALA A 282 9.20 -15.90 14.28
CA ALA A 282 9.12 -14.62 13.58
C ALA A 282 9.36 -13.45 14.52
N ARG A 283 10.06 -12.42 14.02
CA ARG A 283 10.06 -11.09 14.64
C ARG A 283 8.78 -10.35 14.24
N CYS A 284 7.98 -9.96 15.22
CA CYS A 284 6.77 -9.17 15.06
C CYS A 284 6.91 -7.81 15.74
N GLU A 285 6.14 -6.82 15.29
CA GLU A 285 6.28 -5.45 15.77
C GLU A 285 4.98 -4.90 16.38
N VAL A 286 5.12 -4.19 17.50
CA VAL A 286 4.09 -3.31 18.06
C VAL A 286 4.67 -1.90 18.19
N GLN A 287 3.87 -0.86 17.93
CA GLN A 287 4.37 0.52 17.84
C GLN A 287 3.98 1.40 19.03
N SER A 288 2.95 1.02 19.80
CA SER A 288 2.56 1.78 20.99
C SER A 288 1.81 0.93 22.03
N VAL A 289 1.56 1.52 23.19
CA VAL A 289 0.82 0.95 24.30
C VAL A 289 -0.20 1.95 24.83
N VAL A 290 -1.36 1.45 25.25
CA VAL A 290 -2.33 2.17 26.07
C VAL A 290 -2.40 1.43 27.40
N GLU A 291 -2.36 2.17 28.50
CA GLU A 291 -2.56 1.59 29.83
C GLU A 291 -3.85 2.15 30.45
N VAL A 292 -4.76 1.25 30.85
CA VAL A 292 -6.00 1.60 31.56
C VAL A 292 -6.12 0.64 32.74
N ASN A 293 -6.33 1.18 33.95
CA ASN A 293 -6.45 0.37 35.18
C ASN A 293 -5.29 -0.63 35.37
N LYS A 294 -4.05 -0.22 35.04
CA LYS A 294 -2.84 -1.07 35.05
C LYS A 294 -2.85 -2.24 34.07
N GLN A 295 -3.84 -2.33 33.19
CA GLN A 295 -3.86 -3.27 32.08
C GLN A 295 -3.30 -2.59 30.84
N ARG A 296 -2.28 -3.20 30.24
CA ARG A 296 -1.65 -2.73 29.01
C ARG A 296 -2.33 -3.37 27.81
N SER A 297 -2.66 -2.53 26.84
CA SER A 297 -3.10 -2.94 25.51
C SER A 297 -2.06 -2.47 24.51
N PHE A 298 -1.55 -3.39 23.70
CA PHE A 298 -0.56 -3.12 22.66
C PHE A 298 -1.24 -2.72 21.36
N LEU A 299 -0.62 -1.79 20.64
CA LEU A 299 -1.20 -1.18 19.46
C LEU A 299 -0.28 -1.34 18.26
N THR A 300 -0.90 -1.60 17.12
CA THR A 300 -0.28 -1.29 15.83
C THR A 300 -0.81 0.03 15.28
N LEU A 301 0.08 0.82 14.68
CA LEU A 301 -0.24 2.17 14.19
C LEU A 301 0.05 2.26 12.69
N ASN A 302 -0.99 2.45 11.88
CA ASN A 302 -0.85 2.57 10.43
C ASN A 302 -1.63 3.78 9.90
N ALA A 303 -1.17 4.38 8.80
CA ALA A 303 -1.83 5.49 8.12
C ALA A 303 -2.27 5.12 6.70
N LEU A 304 -3.57 5.25 6.43
CA LEU A 304 -4.12 5.35 5.09
C LEU A 304 -3.88 6.77 4.55
N ASN A 305 -3.64 6.87 3.25
CA ASN A 305 -3.29 8.12 2.59
C ASN A 305 -4.19 8.44 1.38
N GLU A 306 -4.81 9.61 1.38
CA GLU A 306 -5.53 10.19 0.24
C GLU A 306 -4.64 11.23 -0.45
N PHE A 307 -4.19 10.93 -1.66
CA PHE A 307 -3.37 11.85 -2.45
C PHE A 307 -4.21 12.79 -3.34
N ASN A 308 -5.36 12.32 -3.81
CA ASN A 308 -6.28 13.10 -4.63
C ASN A 308 -7.72 12.53 -4.51
N PRO A 309 -8.69 13.33 -4.03
CA PRO A 309 -10.09 12.90 -3.91
C PRO A 309 -10.74 12.39 -5.21
N LYS A 310 -10.21 12.81 -6.36
CA LYS A 310 -10.70 12.35 -7.67
C LYS A 310 -10.36 10.89 -7.95
N TYR A 311 -9.22 10.41 -7.44
CA TYR A 311 -8.78 9.01 -7.61
C TYR A 311 -9.39 8.09 -6.55
N SER A 312 -9.57 8.59 -5.32
CA SER A 312 -10.27 7.84 -4.28
C SER A 312 -11.75 7.66 -4.64
N GLY A 313 -12.34 8.59 -5.39
CA GLY A 313 -13.76 8.60 -5.76
C GLY A 313 -14.68 9.04 -4.62
N ILE A 314 -14.13 9.25 -3.43
CA ILE A 314 -14.84 9.74 -2.24
C ILE A 314 -13.93 10.75 -1.54
N ASP A 315 -14.37 12.00 -1.45
CA ASP A 315 -13.65 13.05 -0.71
C ASP A 315 -13.73 12.79 0.81
N TRP A 316 -12.59 12.46 1.40
CA TRP A 316 -12.50 12.13 2.83
C TRP A 316 -12.94 13.29 3.72
N ARG A 317 -12.64 14.55 3.36
CA ARG A 317 -13.00 15.71 4.19
C ARG A 317 -14.50 15.87 4.34
N GLN A 318 -15.25 15.50 3.30
CA GLN A 318 -16.71 15.58 3.29
C GLN A 318 -17.37 14.35 3.91
N LYS A 319 -16.74 13.18 3.80
CA LYS A 319 -17.40 11.88 4.00
C LYS A 319 -16.95 11.11 5.24
N LEU A 320 -15.81 11.43 5.85
CA LEU A 320 -15.35 10.71 7.05
C LEU A 320 -16.27 10.86 8.26
N GLU A 321 -16.95 12.00 8.43
CA GLU A 321 -17.90 12.21 9.54
C GLU A 321 -19.22 11.46 9.30
N THR A 322 -19.75 11.51 8.08
CA THR A 322 -21.13 11.06 7.78
C THR A 322 -21.20 9.66 7.17
N GLN A 323 -20.15 9.22 6.48
CA GLN A 323 -20.12 8.01 5.66
C GLN A 323 -18.79 7.25 5.82
N ARG A 324 -18.26 7.16 7.05
CA ARG A 324 -16.99 6.48 7.36
C ARG A 324 -16.91 5.06 6.81
N GLY A 325 -18.00 4.29 6.90
CA GLY A 325 -18.07 2.94 6.36
C GLY A 325 -17.88 2.89 4.83
N ALA A 326 -18.39 3.89 4.10
CA ALA A 326 -18.21 3.99 2.65
C ALA A 326 -16.75 4.35 2.30
N VAL A 327 -16.14 5.27 3.06
CA VAL A 327 -14.71 5.60 2.90
C VAL A 327 -13.84 4.36 3.10
N LEU A 328 -14.07 3.62 4.20
CA LEU A 328 -13.35 2.37 4.48
C LEU A 328 -13.59 1.32 3.39
N ALA A 329 -14.82 1.14 2.90
CA ALA A 329 -15.13 0.18 1.85
C ALA A 329 -14.38 0.50 0.54
N THR A 330 -14.26 1.78 0.19
CA THR A 330 -13.47 2.24 -0.96
C THR A 330 -11.98 1.96 -0.76
N GLU A 331 -11.45 2.22 0.44
CA GLU A 331 -10.06 1.90 0.76
C GLU A 331 -9.79 0.40 0.74
N LEU A 332 -10.73 -0.42 1.20
CA LEU A 332 -10.65 -1.88 1.10
C LEU A 332 -10.65 -2.36 -0.35
N LYS A 333 -11.38 -1.69 -1.25
CA LYS A 333 -11.36 -1.98 -2.68
C LYS A 333 -10.01 -1.59 -3.30
N ASN A 334 -9.50 -0.40 -3.01
CA ASN A 334 -8.33 0.18 -3.69
C ASN A 334 -6.98 -0.27 -3.10
N ASN A 335 -6.97 -0.67 -1.83
CA ASN A 335 -5.77 -1.01 -1.06
C ASN A 335 -5.88 -2.37 -0.34
N ALA A 336 -6.64 -3.32 -0.90
CA ALA A 336 -6.99 -4.61 -0.28
C ALA A 336 -5.77 -5.36 0.28
N ASN A 337 -4.68 -5.42 -0.48
CA ASN A 337 -3.47 -6.14 -0.08
C ASN A 337 -2.73 -5.43 1.06
N LYS A 338 -2.64 -4.09 1.03
CA LYS A 338 -1.99 -3.29 2.08
C LYS A 338 -2.71 -3.47 3.42
N LEU A 339 -4.04 -3.31 3.42
CA LEU A 339 -4.86 -3.49 4.63
C LEU A 339 -4.82 -4.93 5.14
N ALA A 340 -4.80 -5.93 4.26
CA ALA A 340 -4.65 -7.32 4.67
C ALA A 340 -3.28 -7.59 5.34
N LYS A 341 -2.18 -7.05 4.79
CA LYS A 341 -0.85 -7.20 5.40
C LYS A 341 -0.76 -6.56 6.79
N TRP A 342 -1.26 -5.33 6.96
CA TRP A 342 -1.29 -4.68 8.28
C TRP A 342 -2.12 -5.45 9.30
N THR A 343 -3.25 -6.00 8.86
CA THR A 343 -4.09 -6.85 9.72
C THR A 343 -3.35 -8.14 10.10
N ALA A 344 -2.67 -8.79 9.15
CA ALA A 344 -1.87 -9.97 9.42
C ALA A 344 -0.71 -9.68 10.38
N GLN A 345 0.00 -8.56 10.22
CA GLN A 345 1.06 -8.12 11.15
C GLN A 345 0.49 -7.87 12.56
N ALA A 346 -0.66 -7.21 12.68
CA ALA A 346 -1.30 -6.99 13.98
C ALA A 346 -1.70 -8.30 14.67
N LEU A 347 -2.20 -9.28 13.92
CA LEU A 347 -2.50 -10.63 14.42
C LEU A 347 -1.23 -11.39 14.83
N LEU A 348 -0.19 -11.35 14.00
CA LEU A 348 1.12 -11.97 14.26
C LEU A 348 1.78 -11.39 15.51
N ALA A 349 1.65 -10.09 15.75
CA ALA A 349 2.20 -9.41 16.93
C ALA A 349 1.34 -9.59 18.21
N ASN A 350 0.14 -10.17 18.09
CA ASN A 350 -0.89 -10.19 19.12
C ASN A 350 -1.14 -8.78 19.68
N ALA A 351 -1.38 -7.82 18.79
CA ALA A 351 -1.82 -6.49 19.15
C ALA A 351 -3.30 -6.51 19.55
N ASP A 352 -3.64 -5.79 20.62
CA ASP A 352 -5.02 -5.66 21.09
C ASP A 352 -5.82 -4.72 20.18
N VAL A 353 -5.19 -3.67 19.66
CA VAL A 353 -5.85 -2.66 18.81
C VAL A 353 -4.96 -2.30 17.63
N MET A 354 -5.52 -2.33 16.42
CA MET A 354 -4.93 -1.74 15.23
C MET A 354 -5.56 -0.36 14.99
N LYS A 355 -4.76 0.70 15.06
CA LYS A 355 -5.18 2.08 14.75
C LYS A 355 -4.87 2.41 13.29
N LEU A 356 -5.89 2.93 12.60
CA LEU A 356 -5.79 3.47 11.24
C LEU A 356 -6.00 4.99 11.26
N GLY A 357 -4.95 5.74 10.93
CA GLY A 357 -5.03 7.16 10.62
C GLY A 357 -5.50 7.41 9.20
N TYR A 358 -6.39 8.38 9.00
CA TYR A 358 -6.81 8.87 7.69
C TYR A 358 -6.09 10.18 7.41
N VAL A 359 -5.03 10.11 6.60
CA VAL A 359 -4.17 11.26 6.27
C VAL A 359 -4.43 11.68 4.82
N SER A 360 -4.63 12.98 4.57
CA SER A 360 -4.85 13.51 3.22
C SER A 360 -3.83 14.62 2.93
N ARG A 361 -3.42 14.77 1.67
CA ARG A 361 -2.66 15.96 1.24
C ARG A 361 -3.48 17.22 1.54
N VAL A 362 -2.81 18.33 1.87
CA VAL A 362 -3.48 19.64 2.02
C VAL A 362 -4.02 20.11 0.67
N HIS A 363 -3.20 19.97 -0.37
CA HIS A 363 -3.59 20.24 -1.75
C HIS A 363 -3.17 19.06 -2.64
N PRO A 364 -4.00 18.59 -3.60
CA PRO A 364 -3.67 17.39 -4.39
C PRO A 364 -2.35 17.46 -5.19
N ARG A 365 -1.86 18.67 -5.45
CA ARG A 365 -0.58 18.94 -6.15
C ARG A 365 0.63 19.11 -5.21
N ASP A 366 0.40 19.06 -3.90
CA ASP A 366 1.43 19.25 -2.88
C ASP A 366 1.58 17.96 -2.06
N HIS A 367 2.59 17.17 -2.39
CA HIS A 367 2.90 15.89 -1.73
C HIS A 367 3.78 16.06 -0.48
N PHE A 368 4.05 17.29 -0.06
CA PHE A 368 4.90 17.61 1.08
C PHE A 368 4.11 17.94 2.34
N ASN A 369 2.87 18.40 2.20
CA ASN A 369 2.04 18.84 3.31
C ASN A 369 0.78 17.99 3.43
N HIS A 370 0.60 17.40 4.62
CA HIS A 370 -0.51 16.50 4.92
C HIS A 370 -1.22 16.90 6.20
N VAL A 371 -2.46 16.43 6.34
CA VAL A 371 -3.30 16.60 7.52
C VAL A 371 -3.95 15.27 7.90
N ILE A 372 -4.05 15.03 9.20
CA ILE A 372 -4.79 13.92 9.80
C ILE A 372 -6.24 14.35 9.92
N LEU A 373 -7.14 13.60 9.28
CA LEU A 373 -8.58 13.87 9.25
C LEU A 373 -9.37 13.04 10.27
N ALA A 374 -8.87 11.85 10.61
CA ALA A 374 -9.47 10.96 11.59
C ALA A 374 -8.47 9.88 12.03
N VAL A 375 -8.68 9.32 13.22
CA VAL A 375 -8.01 8.08 13.66
C VAL A 375 -9.08 7.11 14.16
N VAL A 376 -9.01 5.85 13.72
CA VAL A 376 -10.00 4.82 14.05
C VAL A 376 -9.29 3.57 14.54
N GLY A 377 -9.74 3.00 15.66
CA GLY A 377 -9.22 1.74 16.20
C GLY A 377 -10.11 0.56 15.85
N TYR A 378 -9.48 -0.58 15.59
CA TYR A 378 -10.13 -1.86 15.32
C TYR A 378 -9.47 -2.96 16.14
N GLU A 379 -10.25 -3.93 16.61
CA GLU A 379 -9.69 -5.20 17.06
C GLU A 379 -9.21 -5.99 15.81
N PRO A 380 -7.96 -6.49 15.78
CA PRO A 380 -7.43 -7.14 14.57
C PRO A 380 -8.24 -8.36 14.10
N ARG A 381 -8.79 -9.16 15.03
CA ARG A 381 -9.60 -10.35 14.70
C ARG A 381 -10.94 -9.97 14.06
N ASP A 382 -11.60 -8.94 14.57
CA ASP A 382 -12.84 -8.41 14.01
C ASP A 382 -12.60 -7.78 12.64
N PHE A 383 -11.53 -6.99 12.51
CA PHE A 383 -11.18 -6.38 11.23
C PHE A 383 -10.82 -7.42 10.18
N ALA A 384 -10.06 -8.46 10.53
CA ALA A 384 -9.78 -9.59 9.65
C ALA A 384 -11.07 -10.22 9.11
N SER A 385 -12.06 -10.43 9.97
CA SER A 385 -13.38 -10.93 9.58
C SER A 385 -14.10 -9.96 8.64
N GLN A 386 -14.09 -8.67 8.95
CA GLN A 386 -14.70 -7.61 8.11
C GLN A 386 -14.10 -7.56 6.69
N ILE A 387 -12.80 -7.82 6.56
CA ILE A 387 -12.09 -7.78 5.27
C ILE A 387 -11.99 -9.17 4.61
N ASN A 388 -12.70 -10.17 5.12
CA ASN A 388 -12.68 -11.56 4.66
C ASN A 388 -11.27 -12.19 4.62
N LEU A 389 -10.44 -11.90 5.62
CA LEU A 389 -9.10 -12.46 5.80
C LEU A 389 -9.19 -13.65 6.74
N ASN A 390 -9.15 -14.86 6.18
CA ASN A 390 -9.27 -16.10 6.93
C ASN A 390 -7.91 -16.54 7.49
N THR A 391 -7.79 -16.61 8.82
CA THR A 391 -6.55 -16.98 9.52
C THR A 391 -6.08 -18.39 9.21
N SER A 392 -6.98 -19.36 9.08
CA SER A 392 -6.64 -20.72 8.70
C SER A 392 -6.08 -20.79 7.27
N ASN A 393 -6.63 -19.99 6.34
CA ASN A 393 -6.07 -19.90 4.99
C ASN A 393 -4.68 -19.26 4.99
N MET A 394 -4.49 -18.16 5.72
CA MET A 394 -3.18 -17.49 5.86
C MET A 394 -2.10 -18.49 6.29
N TRP A 395 -2.36 -19.26 7.35
CA TRP A 395 -1.43 -20.26 7.85
C TRP A 395 -1.31 -21.47 6.94
N GLY A 396 -2.37 -21.86 6.24
CA GLY A 396 -2.32 -22.91 5.22
C GLY A 396 -1.35 -22.59 4.10
N ILE A 397 -1.33 -21.32 3.65
CA ILE A 397 -0.37 -20.83 2.65
C ILE A 397 1.06 -20.92 3.19
N VAL A 398 1.31 -20.40 4.39
CA VAL A 398 2.64 -20.45 5.02
C VAL A 398 3.13 -21.88 5.17
N LYS A 399 2.32 -22.77 5.75
CA LYS A 399 2.68 -24.19 5.95
C LYS A 399 3.01 -24.87 4.61
N SER A 400 2.19 -24.67 3.59
CA SER A 400 2.43 -25.28 2.27
C SER A 400 3.73 -24.80 1.63
N ILE A 401 4.09 -23.52 1.79
CA ILE A 401 5.33 -22.96 1.25
C ILE A 401 6.54 -23.49 2.03
N VAL A 402 6.46 -23.51 3.36
CA VAL A 402 7.50 -24.07 4.23
C VAL A 402 7.75 -25.54 3.91
N ASP A 403 6.70 -26.36 3.82
CA ASP A 403 6.80 -27.79 3.51
C ASP A 403 7.42 -28.06 2.14
N LEU A 404 7.20 -27.16 1.18
CA LEU A 404 7.80 -27.26 -0.14
C LEU A 404 9.30 -26.99 -0.07
N PHE A 405 9.72 -25.88 0.56
CA PHE A 405 11.15 -25.56 0.70
C PHE A 405 11.89 -26.59 1.57
N MET A 406 11.24 -27.18 2.57
CA MET A 406 11.78 -28.30 3.37
C MET A 406 11.98 -29.60 2.58
N LYS A 407 11.45 -29.72 1.36
CA LYS A 407 11.69 -30.87 0.47
C LYS A 407 12.77 -30.62 -0.58
N LEU A 408 13.17 -29.37 -0.80
CA LEU A 408 14.23 -29.02 -1.75
C LEU A 408 15.62 -29.35 -1.20
N ASN A 409 16.68 -29.26 -1.98
CA ASN A 409 18.03 -29.42 -1.43
C ASN A 409 18.45 -28.19 -0.61
N GLU A 410 19.56 -28.28 0.10
CA GLU A 410 20.20 -27.07 0.65
C GLU A 410 20.60 -26.14 -0.50
N GLY A 411 20.43 -24.83 -0.31
CA GLY A 411 20.65 -23.87 -1.38
C GLY A 411 19.95 -22.54 -1.16
N LYS A 412 20.05 -21.68 -2.17
CA LYS A 412 19.45 -20.35 -2.22
C LYS A 412 18.35 -20.33 -3.27
N TYR A 413 17.21 -19.76 -2.90
CA TYR A 413 16.02 -19.74 -3.73
C TYR A 413 15.37 -18.36 -3.73
N VAL A 414 14.54 -18.10 -4.73
CA VAL A 414 13.69 -16.92 -4.79
C VAL A 414 12.26 -17.33 -5.09
N LEU A 415 11.33 -16.91 -4.23
CA LEU A 415 9.90 -16.98 -4.45
C LEU A 415 9.42 -15.66 -5.06
N VAL A 416 8.97 -15.68 -6.32
CA VAL A 416 8.55 -14.48 -7.05
C VAL A 416 7.06 -14.54 -7.36
N LYS A 417 6.31 -13.50 -6.99
CA LYS A 417 4.96 -13.29 -7.51
C LYS A 417 5.04 -12.81 -8.94
N ASP A 418 4.46 -13.58 -9.86
CA ASP A 418 4.42 -13.27 -11.29
C ASP A 418 3.63 -11.98 -11.52
N PRO A 419 4.20 -10.96 -12.19
CA PRO A 419 3.54 -9.68 -12.35
C PRO A 419 2.24 -9.77 -13.17
N SER A 420 2.21 -10.63 -14.20
CA SER A 420 1.10 -10.74 -15.15
C SER A 420 0.07 -11.81 -14.75
N LYS A 421 0.52 -12.90 -14.13
CA LYS A 421 -0.33 -14.06 -13.81
C LYS A 421 -0.57 -14.17 -12.30
N PRO A 422 -1.76 -14.59 -11.86
CA PRO A 422 -2.06 -14.80 -10.44
C PRO A 422 -1.42 -16.11 -9.93
N GLN A 423 -0.09 -16.13 -9.84
CA GLN A 423 0.71 -17.26 -9.39
C GLN A 423 2.01 -16.79 -8.75
N VAL A 424 2.61 -17.65 -7.93
CA VAL A 424 4.01 -17.50 -7.50
C VAL A 424 4.88 -18.55 -8.19
N ARG A 425 6.15 -18.23 -8.41
CA ARG A 425 7.15 -19.10 -9.02
C ARG A 425 8.33 -19.26 -8.09
N ILE A 426 8.92 -20.45 -8.07
CA ILE A 426 10.09 -20.75 -7.26
C ILE A 426 11.27 -20.96 -8.20
N TYR A 427 12.34 -20.22 -7.94
CA TYR A 427 13.60 -20.33 -8.65
C TYR A 427 14.69 -20.76 -7.69
N GLU A 428 15.50 -21.72 -8.10
CA GLU A 428 16.83 -21.98 -7.54
C GLU A 428 17.82 -21.04 -8.20
N ILE A 429 18.66 -20.40 -7.38
CA ILE A 429 19.58 -19.36 -7.80
C ILE A 429 21.00 -19.68 -7.36
N PRO A 430 22.03 -19.15 -8.06
CA PRO A 430 23.41 -19.23 -7.60
C PRO A 430 23.59 -18.67 -6.17
N ALA A 431 24.57 -19.19 -5.42
CA ALA A 431 24.80 -18.77 -4.04
C ALA A 431 25.15 -17.28 -3.94
N ASP A 432 25.92 -16.79 -4.91
CA ASP A 432 26.38 -15.41 -5.09
C ASP A 432 25.32 -14.46 -5.68
N ALA A 433 24.14 -14.96 -6.05
CA ALA A 433 23.06 -14.10 -6.54
C ALA A 433 22.66 -13.06 -5.47
N PHE A 434 22.52 -11.80 -5.89
CA PHE A 434 22.29 -10.62 -5.02
C PHE A 434 23.48 -10.19 -4.14
N GLU A 435 24.65 -10.81 -4.21
CA GLU A 435 25.85 -10.33 -3.52
C GLU A 435 26.55 -9.19 -4.29
N ASN A 436 26.21 -8.98 -5.57
CA ASN A 436 26.79 -7.91 -6.41
C ASN A 436 25.94 -6.65 -6.52
N ASP A 437 24.69 -6.65 -6.00
CA ASP A 437 23.83 -5.45 -5.96
C ASP A 437 24.32 -4.41 -4.91
N TYR A 438 25.39 -4.72 -4.17
CA TYR A 438 26.02 -3.86 -3.15
C TYR A 438 27.10 -2.91 -3.69
N VAL A 439 27.34 -2.89 -5.00
CA VAL A 439 28.20 -1.84 -5.59
C VAL A 439 27.34 -0.59 -5.71
N GLU A 440 27.43 0.30 -4.72
CA GLU A 440 26.91 1.66 -4.79
C GLU A 440 27.44 2.28 -6.10
N GLU A 441 26.58 2.49 -7.09
CA GLU A 441 27.00 3.17 -8.33
C GLU A 441 27.59 4.52 -7.91
N PRO A 442 28.87 4.80 -8.21
CA PRO A 442 29.47 6.06 -7.83
C PRO A 442 28.63 7.19 -8.45
N LEU A 443 28.18 8.11 -7.60
CA LEU A 443 27.43 9.29 -8.02
C LEU A 443 28.14 9.92 -9.23
N PRO A 444 27.41 10.26 -10.31
CA PRO A 444 27.97 10.99 -11.45
C PRO A 444 28.78 12.17 -10.93
N GLU A 445 29.94 12.47 -11.52
CA GLU A 445 30.82 13.57 -11.08
C GLU A 445 30.09 14.92 -10.94
N GLU A 446 28.96 15.10 -11.61
CA GLU A 446 28.09 16.29 -11.54
C GLU A 446 27.28 16.42 -10.22
N GLU A 447 27.05 15.33 -9.48
CA GLU A 447 26.37 15.32 -8.17
C GLU A 447 27.35 15.21 -6.98
N GLN A 448 28.65 15.09 -7.26
CA GLN A 448 29.67 15.18 -6.21
C GLN A 448 29.84 16.64 -5.80
N ALA A 449 29.60 16.95 -4.53
CA ALA A 449 29.75 18.29 -4.00
C ALA A 449 31.19 18.79 -4.25
N GLN A 450 31.33 19.82 -5.09
CA GLN A 450 32.62 20.47 -5.31
C GLN A 450 33.11 21.03 -3.97
N PRO A 451 34.38 20.81 -3.59
CA PRO A 451 34.94 21.42 -2.40
C PRO A 451 34.88 22.95 -2.56
N PRO A 452 34.56 23.69 -1.49
CA PRO A 452 34.36 25.13 -1.57
C PRO A 452 35.63 25.83 -2.06
N GLU A 453 35.48 26.65 -3.11
CA GLU A 453 36.53 27.54 -3.60
C GLU A 453 36.93 28.53 -2.49
N GLU A 454 38.22 28.54 -2.15
CA GLU A 454 38.79 29.61 -1.32
C GLU A 454 38.73 30.92 -2.11
N ASN A 455 37.79 31.79 -1.74
CA ASN A 455 37.73 33.16 -2.23
C ASN A 455 39.00 33.91 -1.82
N ALA A 456 39.91 34.06 -2.77
CA ALA A 456 40.94 35.08 -2.73
C ALA A 456 40.31 36.47 -2.90
N GLU A 457 40.91 37.43 -2.20
CA GLU A 457 40.73 38.90 -2.32
C GLU A 457 39.63 39.55 -1.45
N ASN A 458 40.04 39.88 -0.22
CA ASN A 458 40.03 41.28 0.21
C ASN A 458 41.02 41.49 1.37
N THR A 459 42.20 42.01 1.05
CA THR A 459 43.03 42.72 2.03
C THR A 459 43.72 43.86 1.31
N GLU A 460 43.08 45.03 1.37
CA GLU A 460 43.67 46.29 0.96
C GLU A 460 44.90 46.58 1.83
N ALA A 461 45.93 47.04 1.14
CA ALA A 461 47.18 47.50 1.71
C ALA A 461 46.97 48.69 2.66
N ASN A 462 47.56 48.59 3.85
CA ASN A 462 48.14 49.75 4.53
C ASN A 462 49.45 49.30 5.16
N GLY A 463 50.55 49.71 4.53
CA GLY A 463 51.89 49.47 5.04
C GLY A 463 52.18 50.39 6.22
N VAL A 464 52.84 49.85 7.24
CA VAL A 464 53.84 50.59 8.03
C VAL A 464 54.98 49.62 8.37
N THR A 465 56.16 50.08 8.00
CA THR A 465 57.52 49.60 8.23
C THR A 465 57.88 49.38 9.72
N ASN A 466 58.62 48.31 10.06
CA ASN A 466 60.03 48.37 10.51
C ASN A 466 60.46 47.13 11.33
N ASP A 467 61.66 46.68 10.97
CA ASP A 467 62.75 46.13 11.78
C ASP A 467 62.65 44.74 12.44
N VAL A 468 63.59 43.92 11.95
CA VAL A 468 64.11 42.68 12.50
C VAL A 468 65.03 43.00 13.67
N GLU A 469 64.85 42.33 14.82
CA GLU A 469 65.97 42.00 15.70
C GLU A 469 65.74 40.62 16.32
N ASP A 470 66.73 39.74 16.08
CA ASP A 470 66.90 38.42 16.66
C ASP A 470 67.04 38.47 18.19
N LYS A 471 66.54 37.44 18.89
CA LYS A 471 67.26 36.90 20.06
C LYS A 471 66.89 35.46 20.39
N GLU A 472 67.96 34.69 20.57
CA GLU A 472 68.04 33.29 20.95
C GLU A 472 67.44 32.95 22.33
N ILE A 473 66.84 31.75 22.37
CA ILE A 473 67.01 30.65 23.34
C ILE A 473 67.17 30.97 24.84
N GLY A 474 66.30 30.36 25.64
CA GLY A 474 66.56 30.05 27.05
C GLY A 474 65.64 28.96 27.59
N ALA A 475 66.19 27.76 27.75
CA ALA A 475 65.56 26.64 28.46
C ALA A 475 65.66 26.78 29.99
N GLN A 476 64.84 26.00 30.71
CA GLN A 476 64.74 25.70 32.17
C GLN A 476 63.37 26.15 32.73
N ALA A 477 62.62 25.35 33.48
CA ALA A 477 62.81 24.03 34.08
C ALA A 477 61.44 23.34 34.24
#